data_AF-A0A949SD97-F1
#
_entry.id   AF-A0A949SD97-F1
#
_cell.length_a   1.000
_cell.length_b   1.000
_cell.length_c   1.000
_cell.angle_alpha   90.00
_cell.angle_beta   90.00
_cell.angle_gamma   90.00
#
_symmetry.space_group_name_H-M   'P 1'
#
loop_
_entity.id
_entity.type
_entity.pdbx_description
1 polymer ?
#
loop_
_entity_poly.entity_id
_entity_poly.type
_entity_poly.pdbx_seq_one_letter_code
_entity_poly.pdbx_strand_id
1 'polypeptide(L)'
;MAEQTTEHHNPHVEVPNEHIGIPGYLGVFLLLVVGTILTYYVALMDLDWIFAGANTLVALAIAFTKMTFVGLFFMHVRWSPRLVWMSAVGAFFWLTIMFAYTMQDYLTRGTGFFGH
;
A
#
# COMPACT_ATOMS: atom_id res chain seq x y z
N MET A 1 52.54 44.78 -8.02
CA MET A 1 51.08 44.62 -8.11
C MET A 1 50.82 43.14 -8.02
N ALA A 2 50.53 42.64 -6.80
CA ALA A 2 50.37 41.21 -6.55
C ALA A 2 48.92 40.81 -6.85
N GLU A 3 48.74 39.82 -7.71
CA GLU A 3 47.45 39.18 -7.95
C GLU A 3 47.05 38.40 -6.70
N GLN A 4 46.17 38.99 -5.88
CA GLN A 4 45.41 38.25 -4.88
C GLN A 4 44.42 37.35 -5.62
N THR A 5 44.79 36.09 -5.79
CA THR A 5 43.86 35.02 -6.16
C THR A 5 42.82 34.92 -5.05
N THR A 6 41.61 35.41 -5.34
CA THR A 6 40.44 35.22 -4.49
C THR A 6 40.10 33.73 -4.45
N GLU A 7 40.67 33.05 -3.46
CA GLU A 7 40.20 31.75 -2.97
C GLU A 7 38.72 31.92 -2.62
N HIS A 8 37.86 31.52 -3.55
CA HIS A 8 36.41 31.61 -3.43
C HIS A 8 35.98 30.60 -2.37
N HIS A 9 36.03 31.03 -1.11
CA HIS A 9 35.55 30.30 0.06
C HIS A 9 34.09 29.90 -0.21
N ASN A 10 33.89 28.64 -0.61
CA ASN A 10 32.58 28.04 -0.71
C ASN A 10 32.16 27.76 0.73
N PRO A 11 31.22 28.53 1.33
CA PRO A 11 30.75 28.19 2.65
C PRO A 11 30.18 26.79 2.53
N HIS A 12 30.73 25.85 3.29
CA HIS A 12 30.19 24.50 3.38
C HIS A 12 28.70 24.64 3.64
N VAL A 13 27.91 24.28 2.63
CA VAL A 13 26.46 24.22 2.75
C VAL A 13 26.23 23.12 3.77
N GLU A 14 26.07 23.52 5.03
CA GLU A 14 25.51 22.67 6.07
C GLU A 14 24.10 22.36 5.60
N VAL A 15 23.96 21.24 4.86
CA VAL A 15 22.66 20.61 4.61
C VAL A 15 22.10 20.33 6.00
N PRO A 16 21.07 21.06 6.46
CA PRO A 16 20.46 20.78 7.74
C PRO A 16 19.94 19.37 7.62
N ASN A 17 20.51 18.44 8.39
CA ASN A 17 20.01 17.09 8.44
C ASN A 17 18.64 17.17 9.09
N GLU A 18 17.61 17.33 8.26
CA GLU A 18 16.21 17.40 8.65
C GLU A 18 15.81 16.01 9.14
N HIS A 19 16.10 15.75 10.41
CA HIS A 19 15.77 14.52 11.09
C HIS A 19 14.26 14.48 11.26
N ILE A 20 13.61 13.83 10.30
CA ILE A 20 12.18 13.57 10.25
C ILE A 20 11.76 12.96 11.59
N GLY A 21 10.87 13.65 12.31
CA GLY A 21 10.54 13.35 13.69
C GLY A 21 10.06 11.91 13.92
N ILE A 22 10.69 11.27 14.91
CA ILE A 22 10.33 9.98 15.51
C ILE A 22 8.81 9.77 15.76
N PRO A 23 7.97 10.78 16.13
CA PRO A 23 6.54 10.53 16.37
C PRO A 23 5.75 10.00 15.17
N GLY A 24 6.14 10.33 13.93
CA GLY A 24 5.45 9.83 12.73
C GLY A 24 5.60 8.32 12.55
N TYR A 25 6.79 7.80 12.82
CA TYR A 25 7.09 6.37 12.72
C TYR A 25 6.33 5.54 13.78
N LEU A 26 6.18 6.07 14.99
CA LEU A 26 5.47 5.38 16.08
C LEU A 26 3.96 5.27 15.84
N GLY A 27 3.33 6.31 15.29
CA GLY A 27 1.90 6.26 14.94
C GLY A 27 1.60 5.19 13.88
N VAL A 28 2.51 5.04 12.92
CA VAL A 28 2.40 4.05 11.86
C VAL A 28 2.70 2.63 12.35
N PHE A 29 3.69 2.48 13.25
CA PHE A 29 3.98 1.20 13.92
C PHE A 29 2.76 0.69 14.69
N LEU A 30 2.10 1.55 15.47
CA LEU A 30 0.87 1.18 16.18
C LEU A 30 -0.26 0.77 15.23
N LEU A 31 -0.44 1.47 14.11
CA LEU A 31 -1.44 1.14 13.11
C LEU A 31 -1.18 -0.24 12.46
N LEU A 32 0.08 -0.59 12.19
CA LEU A 32 0.45 -1.92 11.70
C LEU A 32 0.16 -3.03 12.72
N VAL A 33 0.46 -2.77 14.00
CA VAL A 33 0.19 -3.69 15.10
C VAL A 33 -1.31 -3.92 15.24
N VAL A 34 -2.11 -2.86 15.26
CA VAL A 34 -3.58 -2.94 15.31
C VAL A 34 -4.13 -3.73 14.13
N GLY A 35 -3.67 -3.45 12.90
CA GLY A 35 -4.09 -4.19 11.72
C GLY A 35 -3.76 -5.68 11.78
N THR A 36 -2.63 -6.05 12.38
CA THR A 36 -2.21 -7.45 12.53
C THR A 36 -3.02 -8.18 13.60
N ILE A 37 -3.28 -7.51 14.72
CA ILE A 37 -4.13 -8.01 15.80
C ILE A 37 -5.56 -8.25 15.27
N LEU A 38 -6.11 -7.31 14.49
CA LEU A 38 -7.44 -7.43 13.92
C LEU A 38 -7.54 -8.65 12.98
N THR A 39 -6.55 -8.85 12.10
CA THR A 39 -6.50 -10.02 11.22
C THR A 39 -6.41 -11.32 12.01
N TYR A 40 -5.59 -11.35 13.06
CA TYR A 40 -5.45 -12.53 13.93
C TYR A 40 -6.77 -12.90 14.61
N TYR A 41 -7.47 -11.92 15.19
CA TYR A 41 -8.76 -12.18 15.86
C TYR A 41 -9.84 -12.69 14.91
N VAL A 42 -9.91 -12.15 13.68
CA VAL A 42 -10.89 -12.63 12.71
C VAL A 42 -10.54 -14.02 12.20
N ALA A 43 -9.26 -14.33 12.01
CA ALA A 43 -8.84 -15.69 11.66
C ALA A 43 -9.20 -16.74 12.73
N LEU A 44 -9.35 -16.33 13.99
CA LEU A 44 -9.80 -17.20 15.09
C LEU A 44 -11.33 -17.36 15.16
N MET A 45 -12.10 -16.51 14.50
CA MET A 45 -13.56 -16.65 14.45
C MET A 45 -13.95 -17.45 13.22
N ASP A 46 -14.44 -18.66 13.43
CA ASP A 46 -15.03 -19.44 12.34
C ASP A 46 -16.37 -18.84 11.92
N LEU A 47 -16.35 -18.10 10.82
CA LEU A 47 -17.54 -17.60 10.12
C LEU A 47 -18.15 -18.64 9.16
N ASP A 48 -17.78 -19.91 9.31
CA ASP A 48 -18.17 -21.00 8.41
C ASP A 48 -19.66 -21.39 8.51
N TRP A 49 -20.41 -20.77 9.43
CA TRP A 49 -21.86 -20.97 9.55
C TRP A 49 -22.66 -20.37 8.37
N ILE A 50 -22.15 -19.35 7.67
CA ILE A 50 -22.96 -18.63 6.68
C ILE A 50 -22.82 -19.19 5.24
N PHE A 51 -21.60 -19.55 4.82
CA PHE A 51 -21.26 -20.13 3.51
C PHE A 51 -19.85 -20.77 3.58
N ALA A 52 -19.63 -21.86 2.85
CA ALA A 52 -18.30 -22.47 2.72
C ALA A 52 -17.30 -21.46 2.14
N GLY A 53 -16.30 -21.06 2.94
CA GLY A 53 -15.28 -20.08 2.55
C GLY A 53 -15.56 -18.62 2.95
N ALA A 54 -16.59 -18.36 3.75
CA ALA A 54 -16.88 -17.03 4.28
C ALA A 54 -15.71 -16.44 5.10
N ASN A 55 -14.97 -17.28 5.82
CA ASN A 55 -13.77 -16.86 6.54
C ASN A 55 -12.72 -16.22 5.59
N THR A 56 -12.50 -16.84 4.43
CA THR A 56 -11.56 -16.34 3.41
C THR A 56 -11.98 -14.99 2.84
N LEU A 57 -13.28 -14.80 2.53
CA LEU A 57 -13.80 -13.53 2.01
C LEU A 57 -13.65 -12.40 3.04
N VAL A 58 -13.95 -12.67 4.31
CA VAL A 58 -13.84 -11.69 5.39
C VAL A 58 -12.37 -11.36 5.67
N ALA A 59 -11.49 -12.37 5.69
CA ALA A 59 -10.05 -12.17 5.80
C ALA A 59 -9.49 -11.30 4.65
N LEU A 60 -9.97 -11.51 3.42
CA LEU A 60 -9.62 -10.68 2.25
C LEU A 60 -10.11 -9.24 2.39
N ALA A 61 -11.36 -9.03 2.84
CA ALA A 61 -11.90 -7.69 3.03
C ALA A 61 -11.12 -6.88 4.08
N ILE A 62 -10.70 -7.53 5.16
CA ILE A 62 -9.86 -6.93 6.20
C ILE A 62 -8.45 -6.68 5.66
N ALA A 63 -7.89 -7.62 4.90
CA ALA A 63 -6.59 -7.45 4.27
C ALA A 63 -6.60 -6.24 3.32
N PHE A 64 -7.61 -6.08 2.48
CA PHE A 64 -7.80 -4.90 1.62
C PHE A 64 -7.89 -3.62 2.43
N THR A 65 -8.72 -3.61 3.48
CA THR A 65 -8.85 -2.46 4.39
C THR A 65 -7.50 -2.04 4.96
N LYS A 66 -6.74 -3.00 5.52
CA LYS A 66 -5.39 -2.77 6.03
C LYS A 66 -4.46 -2.22 4.96
N MET A 67 -4.50 -2.81 3.76
CA MET A 67 -3.65 -2.41 2.63
C MET A 67 -3.92 -0.95 2.21
N THR A 68 -5.19 -0.53 2.21
CA THR A 68 -5.59 0.87 1.97
C THR A 68 -5.02 1.80 3.04
N PHE A 69 -5.16 1.46 4.34
CA PHE A 69 -4.57 2.28 5.41
C PHE A 69 -3.04 2.36 5.31
N VAL A 70 -2.37 1.26 5.00
CA VAL A 70 -0.91 1.27 4.78
C VAL A 70 -0.54 2.15 3.58
N GLY A 71 -1.26 2.06 2.46
CA GLY A 71 -1.01 2.92 1.28
C GLY A 71 -1.20 4.41 1.55
N LEU A 72 -2.26 4.80 2.27
CA LEU A 72 -2.54 6.21 2.54
C LEU A 72 -1.56 6.83 3.54
N PHE A 73 -1.18 6.09 4.59
CA PHE A 73 -0.40 6.62 5.72
C PHE A 73 1.10 6.26 5.64
N PHE A 74 1.46 5.01 5.29
CA PHE A 74 2.85 4.51 5.27
C PHE A 74 3.62 5.03 4.05
N MET A 75 2.96 5.11 2.89
CA MET A 75 3.54 5.71 1.68
C MET A 75 3.37 7.24 1.62
N HIS A 76 2.99 7.87 2.74
CA HIS A 76 2.77 9.32 2.86
C HIS A 76 1.87 9.92 1.75
N VAL A 77 1.08 9.08 1.05
CA VAL A 77 0.33 9.46 -0.16
C VAL A 77 -0.63 10.60 0.13
N ARG A 78 -1.19 10.66 1.35
CA ARG A 78 -2.11 11.73 1.77
C ARG A 78 -1.46 13.12 1.91
N TRP A 79 -0.15 13.17 2.13
CA TRP A 79 0.65 14.39 2.27
C TRP A 79 1.57 14.62 1.06
N SER A 80 1.72 13.62 0.20
CA SER A 80 2.43 13.71 -1.07
C SER A 80 1.70 14.60 -2.08
N PRO A 81 2.43 15.18 -3.05
CA PRO A 81 1.86 15.98 -4.12
C PRO A 81 0.84 15.19 -4.96
N ARG A 82 -0.09 15.91 -5.59
CA ARG A 82 -1.23 15.37 -6.36
C ARG A 82 -0.84 14.32 -7.43
N LEU A 83 0.40 14.38 -7.95
CA LEU A 83 0.94 13.36 -8.87
C LEU A 83 0.91 11.94 -8.30
N VAL A 84 1.26 11.78 -7.01
CA VAL A 84 1.30 10.46 -6.35
C VAL A 84 -0.11 9.88 -6.21
N TRP A 85 -1.09 10.73 -5.93
CA TRP A 85 -2.50 10.33 -5.85
C TRP A 85 -3.04 9.86 -7.21
N MET A 86 -2.72 10.57 -8.29
CA MET A 86 -3.16 10.18 -9.65
C MET A 86 -2.53 8.85 -10.08
N SER A 87 -1.26 8.62 -9.76
CA SER A 87 -0.58 7.35 -10.05
C SER A 87 -1.17 6.19 -9.25
N ALA A 88 -1.45 6.38 -7.96
CA ALA A 88 -2.06 5.34 -7.11
C ALA A 88 -3.45 4.91 -7.63
N VAL A 89 -4.29 5.88 -8.01
CA VAL A 89 -5.60 5.60 -8.62
C VAL A 89 -5.44 4.90 -9.98
N GLY A 90 -4.49 5.35 -10.81
CA GLY A 90 -4.19 4.71 -12.09
C GLY A 90 -3.77 3.25 -11.96
N ALA A 91 -2.91 2.93 -10.98
CA ALA A 91 -2.48 1.56 -10.71
C ALA A 91 -3.65 0.67 -10.24
N PHE A 92 -4.51 1.17 -9.35
CA PHE A 92 -5.70 0.45 -8.89
C PHE A 92 -6.71 0.21 -10.02
N PHE A 93 -6.93 1.23 -10.86
CA PHE A 93 -7.78 1.13 -12.04
C PHE A 93 -7.25 0.06 -13.01
N TRP A 94 -5.96 0.09 -13.31
CA TRP A 94 -5.31 -0.89 -14.17
C TRP A 94 -5.40 -2.32 -13.59
N LEU A 95 -5.12 -2.49 -12.30
CA LEU A 95 -5.20 -3.78 -11.61
C LEU A 95 -6.62 -4.35 -11.64
N THR A 96 -7.63 -3.50 -11.42
CA THR A 96 -9.04 -3.90 -11.46
C THR A 96 -9.43 -4.45 -12.83
N ILE A 97 -8.96 -3.82 -13.91
CA ILE A 97 -9.21 -4.28 -15.28
C ILE A 97 -8.54 -5.64 -15.54
N MET A 98 -7.27 -5.81 -15.15
CA MET A 98 -6.57 -7.09 -15.30
C MET A 98 -7.26 -8.22 -14.52
N PHE A 99 -7.72 -7.94 -13.31
CA PHE A 99 -8.44 -8.90 -12.49
C PHE A 99 -9.79 -9.30 -13.10
N ALA A 100 -10.53 -8.32 -13.63
CA ALA A 100 -11.80 -8.56 -14.33
C ALA A 100 -11.59 -9.44 -15.56
N TYR A 101 -10.60 -9.15 -16.40
CA TYR A 101 -10.26 -9.98 -17.56
C TYR A 101 -9.84 -11.39 -17.18
N THR A 102 -9.03 -11.53 -16.14
CA THR A 102 -8.59 -12.84 -15.63
C THR A 102 -9.78 -13.67 -15.18
N MET A 103 -10.70 -13.10 -14.38
CA MET A 103 -11.94 -13.77 -13.97
C MET A 103 -12.82 -14.14 -15.17
N GLN A 104 -12.94 -13.26 -16.17
CA GLN A 104 -13.69 -13.56 -17.40
C GLN A 104 -13.08 -14.73 -18.19
N ASP A 105 -11.76 -14.82 -18.27
CA ASP A 105 -11.06 -15.96 -18.89
C ASP A 105 -11.31 -17.26 -18.11
N TYR A 106 -11.19 -17.24 -16.78
CA TYR A 106 -11.51 -18.41 -15.94
C TYR A 106 -12.97 -18.87 -16.09
N LEU A 107 -13.92 -17.93 -16.10
CA LEU A 107 -15.34 -18.25 -16.27
C LEU A 107 -15.65 -18.79 -17.67
N THR A 108 -14.99 -18.25 -18.70
CA THR A 108 -15.14 -18.70 -20.09
C THR A 108 -14.51 -20.06 -20.35
N ARG A 109 -13.45 -20.42 -19.61
CA ARG A 109 -12.80 -21.76 -19.67
C ARG A 109 -13.65 -22.90 -19.10
N GLY A 110 -14.81 -22.59 -18.51
CA GLY A 110 -15.74 -23.55 -17.92
C GLY A 110 -16.63 -24.34 -18.91
N THR A 111 -16.47 -24.16 -20.23
CA THR A 111 -17.20 -24.96 -21.24
C THR A 111 -16.25 -25.66 -22.22
N GLY A 112 -15.18 -26.25 -21.71
CA GLY A 112 -14.43 -27.28 -22.42
C GLY A 112 -15.17 -28.62 -22.34
N PHE A 113 -16.08 -28.84 -23.29
CA PHE A 113 -16.47 -30.13 -23.87
C PHE A 113 -15.69 -31.37 -23.33
N PHE A 114 -16.14 -31.94 -22.21
CA PHE A 114 -15.79 -33.31 -21.78
C PHE A 114 -17.06 -34.18 -21.80
N GLY A 115 -17.69 -34.27 -22.96
CA GLY A 115 -18.87 -35.09 -23.20
C GLY A 115 -18.72 -35.86 -24.51
N HIS A 116 -18.22 -37.10 -24.37
CA HIS A 116 -17.99 -38.14 -25.39
C HIS A 116 -16.83 -37.95 -26.38
#